data_AF-A0A1I5YWP1-F1
#
_entry.id   AF-A0A1I5YWP1-F1
#
_cell.length_a   1.000
_cell.length_b   1.000
_cell.length_c   1.000
_cell.angle_alpha   90.00
_cell.angle_beta   90.00
_cell.angle_gamma   90.00
#
_symmetry.space_group_name_H-M   'P 1'
#
loop_
_entity.id
_entity.type
_entity.pdbx_description
1 polymer ?
#
loop_
_entity_poly.entity_id
_entity_poly.type
_entity_poly.pdbx_seq_one_letter_code
_entity_poly.pdbx_strand_id
1 'polypeptide(L)'
;MKTTRSSKSILALPDVELWDCLRQGDKEVFNFIYQQYNRPLYRYGSQFTYDRALLEDSIHDLFLEIWEKHDRLSPVDSIKFYLFRSIKNNLVRRLVKAKNFSPIYETEVYEHFSQECSHEHRLIENEHNQEKLRKLQESTALLPKSQREILYMKYFTRMSYDEIAEKKAINRQSVANSLFRSLQRLREQF
;
A
#
# COMPACT_ATOMS: atom_id res chain seq x y z
N MET A 1 -3.89 3.85 29.54
CA MET A 1 -4.97 3.23 28.75
C MET A 1 -4.45 3.06 27.33
N LYS A 2 -4.27 1.83 26.82
CA LYS A 2 -3.81 1.58 25.45
C LYS A 2 -5.01 1.20 24.60
N THR A 3 -5.37 2.07 23.66
CA THR A 3 -6.46 1.89 22.70
C THR A 3 -6.07 0.88 21.64
N THR A 4 -6.65 -0.31 21.70
CA THR A 4 -6.55 -1.31 20.63
C THR A 4 -7.33 -0.80 19.41
N ARG A 5 -6.63 -0.29 18.39
CA ARG A 5 -7.25 0.18 17.15
C ARG A 5 -7.54 -1.05 16.26
N SER A 6 -8.81 -1.28 15.92
CA SER A 6 -9.23 -2.41 15.07
C SER A 6 -8.57 -2.34 13.68
N SER A 7 -8.09 -3.47 13.14
CA SER A 7 -7.38 -3.55 11.85
C SER A 7 -8.15 -2.96 10.65
N LYS A 8 -9.49 -2.94 10.70
CA LYS A 8 -10.35 -2.27 9.69
C LYS A 8 -10.25 -0.74 9.71
N SER A 9 -9.94 -0.15 10.86
CA SER A 9 -9.77 1.30 11.03
C SER A 9 -8.43 1.79 10.51
N ILE A 10 -7.41 0.94 10.50
CA ILE A 10 -6.04 1.29 10.07
C ILE A 10 -5.96 1.35 8.53
N LEU A 11 -6.65 0.44 7.84
CA LEU A 11 -6.72 0.37 6.37
C LEU A 11 -7.35 1.58 5.68
N ALA A 12 -8.12 2.40 6.42
CA ALA A 12 -8.86 3.53 5.87
C ALA A 12 -8.10 4.87 5.98
N LEU A 13 -6.93 4.88 6.63
CA LEU A 13 -6.20 6.10 6.92
C LEU A 13 -5.26 6.45 5.76
N PRO A 14 -5.08 7.76 5.46
CA PRO A 14 -4.03 8.22 4.56
C PRO A 14 -2.63 7.86 5.09
N ASP A 15 -1.66 7.70 4.18
CA ASP A 15 -0.26 7.43 4.50
C ASP A 15 0.34 8.42 5.52
N VAL A 16 -0.01 9.71 5.40
CA VAL A 16 0.44 10.77 6.32
C VAL A 16 -0.01 10.48 7.76
N GLU A 17 -1.29 10.13 7.93
CA GLU A 17 -1.85 9.83 9.26
C GLU A 17 -1.29 8.52 9.84
N LEU A 18 -1.09 7.50 8.99
CA LEU A 18 -0.43 6.26 9.40
C LEU A 18 1.00 6.52 9.88
N TRP A 19 1.73 7.37 9.15
CA TRP A 19 3.10 7.72 9.50
C TRP A 19 3.17 8.50 10.81
N ASP A 20 2.26 9.45 11.02
CA ASP A 20 2.22 10.20 12.28
C ASP A 20 1.81 9.32 13.46
N CYS A 21 0.90 8.35 13.29
CA CYS A 21 0.63 7.35 14.33
C CYS A 21 1.87 6.50 14.65
N LEU A 22 2.63 6.08 13.63
CA LEU A 22 3.90 5.37 13.83
C LEU A 22 4.90 6.24 14.61
N ARG A 23 5.03 7.52 14.27
CA ARG A 23 5.92 8.48 14.95
C ARG A 23 5.55 8.74 16.41
N GLN A 24 4.27 8.54 16.76
CA GLN A 24 3.77 8.60 18.12
C GLN A 24 3.95 7.28 18.90
N GLY A 25 4.53 6.24 18.27
CA GLY A 25 4.82 4.96 18.90
C GLY A 25 3.66 3.98 18.89
N ASP A 26 2.72 4.11 17.95
CA ASP A 26 1.63 3.15 17.77
C ASP A 26 2.16 1.83 17.18
N LYS A 27 2.26 0.82 18.05
CA LYS A 27 2.75 -0.53 17.70
C LYS A 27 1.85 -1.25 16.70
N GLU A 28 0.55 -1.01 16.73
CA GLU A 28 -0.39 -1.67 15.80
C GLU A 28 -0.19 -1.14 14.38
N VAL A 29 0.02 0.18 14.26
CA VAL A 29 0.32 0.82 12.97
C VAL A 29 1.69 0.40 12.45
N PHE A 30 2.71 0.30 13.31
CA PHE A 30 4.01 -0.24 12.93
C PHE A 30 3.90 -1.68 12.40
N ASN A 31 3.23 -2.56 13.14
CA ASN A 31 3.02 -3.95 12.70
C ASN A 31 2.25 -4.03 11.38
N PHE A 32 1.24 -3.17 11.20
CA PHE A 32 0.51 -3.07 9.95
C PHE A 32 1.44 -2.68 8.79
N ILE A 33 2.23 -1.61 8.94
CA ILE A 33 3.18 -1.17 7.91
C ILE A 33 4.20 -2.27 7.61
N TYR A 34 4.74 -2.93 8.63
CA TYR A 34 5.66 -4.05 8.47
C TYR A 34 5.03 -5.18 7.63
N GLN A 35 3.84 -5.66 8.00
CA GLN A 35 3.17 -6.74 7.28
C GLN A 35 2.82 -6.36 5.83
N GLN A 36 2.41 -5.12 5.59
CA GLN A 36 2.08 -4.63 4.25
C GLN A 36 3.31 -4.54 3.35
N TYR A 37 4.45 -4.07 3.87
CA TYR A 37 5.60 -3.71 3.06
C TYR A 37 6.76 -4.73 3.09
N ASN A 38 6.82 -5.66 4.04
CA ASN A 38 7.89 -6.65 4.10
C ASN A 38 8.04 -7.45 2.78
N ARG A 39 6.94 -8.03 2.28
CA ARG A 39 6.97 -8.84 1.05
C ARG A 39 7.22 -8.00 -0.23
N PRO A 40 6.60 -6.82 -0.41
CA PRO A 40 6.97 -5.92 -1.50
C PRO A 40 8.43 -5.47 -1.47
N LEU A 41 8.98 -5.12 -0.31
CA LEU A 41 10.38 -4.72 -0.16
C LEU A 41 11.34 -5.88 -0.45
N TYR A 42 10.98 -7.11 -0.06
CA TYR A 42 11.76 -8.30 -0.42
C TYR A 42 11.79 -8.52 -1.93
N ARG A 43 10.63 -8.50 -2.60
CA ARG A 43 10.55 -8.65 -4.07
C ARG A 43 11.31 -7.55 -4.80
N TYR A 44 11.30 -6.34 -4.25
CA TYR A 44 12.08 -5.23 -4.79
C TYR A 44 13.58 -5.45 -4.58
N GLY A 45 13.97 -5.71 -3.35
CA GLY A 45 15.35 -5.96 -2.92
C GLY A 45 16.03 -7.12 -3.65
N SER A 46 15.28 -8.17 -4.00
CA SER A 46 15.80 -9.33 -4.74
C SER A 46 16.26 -9.01 -6.16
N GLN A 47 15.91 -7.84 -6.70
CA GLN A 47 16.44 -7.35 -7.97
C GLN A 47 17.86 -6.79 -7.82
N PHE A 48 18.28 -6.43 -6.60
CA PHE A 48 19.59 -5.84 -6.32
C PHE A 48 20.63 -6.86 -5.85
N THR A 49 20.18 -7.96 -5.22
CA THR A 49 21.07 -9.00 -4.70
C THR A 49 20.40 -10.37 -4.71
N TYR A 50 21.18 -11.40 -5.02
CA TYR A 50 20.78 -12.81 -4.89
C TYR A 50 21.02 -13.35 -3.47
N ASP A 51 21.76 -12.61 -2.64
CA ASP A 51 21.99 -12.95 -1.24
C ASP A 51 20.73 -12.64 -0.44
N ARG A 52 19.95 -13.69 -0.18
CA ARG A 52 18.68 -13.61 0.57
C ARG A 52 18.90 -13.21 2.02
N ALA A 53 19.98 -13.68 2.65
CA ALA A 53 20.26 -13.37 4.05
C ALA A 53 20.58 -11.87 4.21
N LEU A 54 21.45 -11.34 3.35
CA LEU A 54 21.75 -9.91 3.31
C LEU A 54 20.50 -9.06 3.12
N LEU A 55 19.59 -9.49 2.24
CA LEU A 55 18.35 -8.78 1.97
C LEU A 55 17.39 -8.81 3.16
N GLU A 56 17.18 -9.97 3.76
CA GLU A 56 16.31 -10.12 4.95
C GLU A 56 16.83 -9.28 6.11
N ASP A 57 18.14 -9.33 6.38
CA ASP A 57 18.78 -8.50 7.40
C ASP A 57 18.61 -7.00 7.08
N SER A 58 18.77 -6.60 5.82
CA SER A 58 18.63 -5.19 5.44
C SER A 58 17.19 -4.68 5.62
N ILE A 59 16.19 -5.51 5.36
CA ILE A 59 14.78 -5.17 5.60
C ILE A 59 14.51 -5.13 7.11
N HIS A 60 15.03 -6.10 7.86
CA HIS A 60 14.87 -6.15 9.31
C HIS A 60 15.47 -4.92 9.98
N ASP A 61 16.72 -4.59 9.63
CA ASP A 61 17.44 -3.41 10.13
C ASP A 61 16.71 -2.10 9.79
N LEU A 62 16.14 -2.01 8.58
CA LEU A 62 15.34 -0.84 8.19
C LEU A 62 14.14 -0.64 9.11
N PHE A 63 13.38 -1.69 9.40
CA PHE A 63 12.21 -1.59 10.26
C PHE A 63 12.58 -1.40 11.73
N LEU A 64 13.68 -1.99 12.20
CA LEU A 64 14.22 -1.71 13.52
C LEU A 64 14.63 -0.24 13.65
N GLU A 65 15.36 0.31 12.69
CA GLU A 65 15.78 1.71 12.70
C GLU A 65 14.57 2.67 12.71
N ILE A 66 13.54 2.36 11.93
CA ILE A 66 12.28 3.12 11.92
C ILE A 66 11.62 3.08 13.30
N TRP A 67 11.58 1.92 13.95
CA TRP A 67 10.96 1.78 15.26
C TRP A 67 11.79 2.46 16.36
N GLU A 68 13.11 2.34 16.35
CA GLU A 68 13.99 2.97 17.34
C GLU A 68 13.97 4.49 17.25
N LYS A 69 13.89 5.04 16.04
CA LYS A 69 13.95 6.49 15.77
C LYS A 69 12.59 7.10 15.49
N HIS A 70 11.50 6.39 15.74
CA HIS A 70 10.14 6.80 15.36
C HIS A 70 9.78 8.23 15.80
N ASP A 71 10.22 8.64 16.99
CA ASP A 71 10.03 9.96 17.59
C ASP A 71 10.76 11.10 16.83
N ARG A 72 11.84 10.77 16.11
CA ARG A 72 12.72 11.70 15.38
C ARG A 72 12.56 11.61 13.86
N LEU A 73 11.71 10.71 13.37
CA LEU A 73 11.45 10.63 11.93
C LEU A 73 10.81 11.92 11.44
N SER A 74 11.23 12.33 10.25
CA SER A 74 10.58 13.44 9.54
C SER A 74 9.19 13.03 9.04
N PRO A 75 8.25 13.97 8.90
CA PRO A 75 6.99 13.69 8.21
C PRO A 75 7.27 13.23 6.78
N VAL A 76 6.43 12.33 6.26
CA VAL A 76 6.50 11.86 4.87
C VAL A 76 5.11 11.87 4.26
N ASP A 77 5.04 12.20 2.97
CA ASP A 77 3.78 12.18 2.21
C ASP A 77 3.40 10.77 1.76
N SER A 78 4.40 9.88 1.62
CA SER A 78 4.17 8.48 1.24
C SER A 78 5.15 7.54 1.94
N ILE A 79 4.58 6.60 2.67
CA ILE A 79 5.31 5.56 3.40
C ILE A 79 6.03 4.65 2.39
N LYS A 80 5.36 4.33 1.28
CA LYS A 80 5.91 3.49 0.23
C LYS A 80 7.21 4.06 -0.34
N PHE A 81 7.20 5.32 -0.78
CA PHE A 81 8.40 5.92 -1.37
C PHE A 81 9.55 5.99 -0.37
N TYR A 82 9.25 6.32 0.89
CA TYR A 82 10.26 6.34 1.96
C TYR A 82 10.92 4.97 2.14
N LEU A 83 10.12 3.91 2.30
CA LEU A 83 10.63 2.55 2.54
C LEU A 83 11.44 2.01 1.36
N PHE A 84 10.95 2.17 0.13
CA PHE A 84 11.64 1.69 -1.07
C PHE A 84 12.94 2.45 -1.31
N ARG A 85 12.96 3.77 -1.10
CA ARG A 85 14.20 4.56 -1.19
C ARG A 85 15.20 4.13 -0.12
N SER A 86 14.72 3.88 1.11
CA SER A 86 15.57 3.51 2.24
C SER A 86 16.22 2.14 2.04
N ILE A 87 15.46 1.13 1.59
CA ILE A 87 16.02 -0.20 1.33
C ILE A 87 17.02 -0.17 0.17
N LYS A 88 16.72 0.57 -0.91
CA LYS A 88 17.66 0.75 -2.03
C LYS A 88 18.98 1.34 -1.55
N ASN A 89 18.92 2.44 -0.81
CA ASN A 89 20.10 3.10 -0.27
C ASN A 89 20.87 2.21 0.71
N ASN A 90 20.19 1.37 1.49
CA ASN A 90 20.84 0.44 2.40
C ASN A 90 21.57 -0.68 1.63
N LEU A 91 20.90 -1.33 0.68
CA LEU A 91 21.45 -2.38 -0.15
C LEU A 91 22.65 -1.90 -0.98
N VAL A 92 22.52 -0.75 -1.66
CA VAL A 92 23.64 -0.17 -2.43
C VAL A 92 24.85 0.07 -1.54
N ARG A 93 24.67 0.68 -0.37
CA ARG A 93 25.77 0.92 0.58
C ARG A 93 26.42 -0.37 1.06
N ARG A 94 25.65 -1.42 1.35
CA ARG A 94 26.17 -2.72 1.78
C ARG A 94 26.92 -3.43 0.64
N LEU A 95 26.38 -3.41 -0.57
CA LEU A 95 26.99 -4.05 -1.74
C LEU A 95 28.29 -3.37 -2.17
N VAL A 96 28.35 -2.03 -2.11
CA VAL A 96 29.58 -1.26 -2.38
C VAL A 96 30.67 -1.59 -1.35
N LYS A 97 30.32 -1.63 -0.05
CA LYS A 97 31.23 -2.01 1.03
C LYS A 97 31.73 -3.45 0.90
N ALA A 98 30.86 -4.39 0.54
CA ALA A 98 31.21 -5.80 0.41
C ALA A 98 32.18 -6.09 -0.74
N LYS A 99 32.24 -5.22 -1.76
CA LYS A 99 33.05 -5.45 -2.97
C LYS A 99 34.27 -4.53 -3.14
N ASN A 100 34.63 -3.66 -2.19
CA ASN A 100 35.73 -2.68 -2.32
C ASN A 100 35.65 -1.84 -3.63
N PHE A 101 34.45 -1.44 -4.08
CA PHE A 101 34.32 -0.64 -5.30
C PHE A 101 34.59 0.85 -5.05
N SER A 102 35.34 1.46 -5.98
CA SER A 102 35.66 2.90 -6.02
C SER A 102 34.38 3.77 -6.14
N PRO A 103 34.33 4.98 -5.53
CA PRO A 103 33.15 5.87 -5.52
C PRO A 103 32.64 6.29 -6.90
N ILE A 104 33.42 6.09 -7.97
CA ILE A 104 33.00 6.36 -9.35
C ILE A 104 31.85 5.43 -9.79
N TYR A 105 31.84 4.16 -9.32
CA TYR A 105 30.77 3.21 -9.60
C TYR A 105 29.48 3.49 -8.81
N GLU A 106 29.57 4.25 -7.72
CA GLU A 106 28.38 4.63 -6.95
C GLU A 106 27.47 5.53 -7.79
N THR A 107 28.03 6.37 -8.67
CA THR A 107 27.28 7.30 -9.52
C THR A 107 26.70 6.60 -10.75
N GLU A 108 27.46 5.76 -11.46
CA GLU A 108 26.97 5.01 -12.64
C GLU A 108 25.89 3.99 -12.27
N VAL A 109 26.04 3.29 -11.15
CA VAL A 109 24.98 2.41 -10.61
C VAL A 109 23.76 3.27 -10.24
N TYR A 110 23.93 4.38 -9.53
CA TYR A 110 22.78 5.21 -9.14
C TYR A 110 22.02 5.79 -10.34
N GLU A 111 22.72 6.25 -11.37
CA GLU A 111 22.14 6.86 -12.57
C GLU A 111 21.46 5.83 -13.49
N HIS A 112 22.14 4.74 -13.84
CA HIS A 112 21.59 3.70 -14.71
C HIS A 112 20.35 3.05 -14.08
N PHE A 113 20.39 2.78 -12.78
CA PHE A 113 19.26 2.14 -12.08
C PHE A 113 18.15 3.12 -11.69
N SER A 114 18.38 4.44 -11.66
CA SER A 114 17.30 5.43 -11.44
C SER A 114 16.32 5.48 -12.63
N GLN A 115 16.83 5.26 -13.85
CA GLN A 115 16.04 5.28 -15.09
C GLN A 115 15.28 3.98 -15.33
N GLU A 116 15.91 2.82 -15.11
CA GLU A 116 15.26 1.50 -15.29
C GLU A 116 14.21 1.22 -14.21
N CYS A 117 14.50 1.58 -12.95
CA CYS A 117 13.59 1.35 -11.84
C CYS A 117 12.29 2.18 -11.95
N SER A 118 12.35 3.37 -12.55
CA SER A 118 11.19 4.19 -12.93
C SER A 118 10.28 3.49 -13.95
N HIS A 119 10.85 2.73 -14.88
CA HIS A 119 10.12 2.07 -15.96
C HIS A 119 9.53 0.72 -15.52
N GLU A 120 10.28 -0.07 -14.76
CA GLU A 120 9.82 -1.37 -14.25
C GLU A 120 8.91 -1.25 -13.01
N HIS A 121 9.10 -0.24 -12.13
CA HIS A 121 8.11 0.05 -11.08
C HIS A 121 6.77 0.46 -11.66
N ARG A 122 6.77 1.28 -12.72
CA ARG A 122 5.54 1.63 -13.44
C ARG A 122 4.87 0.40 -14.04
N LEU A 123 5.64 -0.58 -14.52
CA LEU A 123 5.11 -1.83 -15.08
C LEU A 123 4.55 -2.76 -14.00
N ILE A 124 5.25 -2.98 -12.89
CA ILE A 124 4.79 -3.86 -11.79
C ILE A 124 3.62 -3.24 -11.00
N GLU A 125 3.64 -1.93 -10.75
CA GLU A 125 2.47 -1.23 -10.20
C GLU A 125 1.30 -1.25 -11.17
N ASN A 126 1.54 -1.03 -12.47
CA ASN A 126 0.46 -1.17 -13.45
C ASN A 126 -0.09 -2.57 -13.46
N GLU A 127 0.73 -3.62 -13.46
CA GLU A 127 0.24 -4.99 -13.57
C GLU A 127 -0.55 -5.43 -12.32
N HIS A 128 -0.09 -5.04 -11.12
CA HIS A 128 -0.82 -5.32 -9.87
C HIS A 128 -2.08 -4.48 -9.71
N ASN A 129 -2.06 -3.21 -10.14
CA ASN A 129 -3.24 -2.34 -10.14
C ASN A 129 -4.22 -2.71 -11.26
N GLN A 130 -3.72 -3.15 -12.43
CA GLN A 130 -4.53 -3.65 -13.54
C GLN A 130 -5.17 -4.97 -13.17
N GLU A 131 -4.49 -5.88 -12.48
CA GLU A 131 -5.12 -7.11 -12.01
C GLU A 131 -6.17 -6.84 -10.93
N LYS A 132 -5.91 -5.91 -10.00
CA LYS A 132 -6.94 -5.46 -9.04
C LYS A 132 -8.11 -4.78 -9.74
N LEU A 133 -7.83 -3.91 -10.71
CA LEU A 133 -8.84 -3.22 -11.50
C LEU A 133 -9.65 -4.19 -12.35
N ARG A 134 -9.01 -5.19 -12.95
CA ARG A 134 -9.62 -6.26 -13.73
C ARG A 134 -10.52 -7.11 -12.84
N LYS A 135 -10.03 -7.57 -11.68
CA LYS A 135 -10.85 -8.29 -10.69
C LYS A 135 -12.01 -7.44 -10.18
N LEU A 136 -11.82 -6.13 -9.98
CA LEU A 136 -12.90 -5.22 -9.62
C LEU A 136 -13.93 -5.08 -10.75
N GLN A 137 -13.48 -4.94 -12.00
CA GLN A 137 -14.33 -4.86 -13.18
C GLN A 137 -15.12 -6.15 -13.41
N GLU A 138 -14.47 -7.31 -13.29
CA GLU A 138 -15.11 -8.63 -13.38
C GLU A 138 -16.13 -8.83 -12.26
N SER A 139 -15.76 -8.51 -11.01
CA SER A 139 -16.65 -8.64 -9.86
C SER A 139 -17.84 -7.68 -9.91
N THR A 140 -17.64 -6.46 -10.42
CA THR A 140 -18.74 -5.50 -10.64
C THR A 140 -19.62 -5.89 -11.82
N ALA A 141 -19.07 -6.57 -12.85
CA ALA A 141 -19.85 -7.13 -13.95
C ALA A 141 -20.78 -8.27 -13.49
N LEU A 142 -20.39 -9.03 -12.46
CA LEU A 142 -21.21 -10.08 -11.84
C LEU A 142 -22.34 -9.53 -10.95
N LEU A 143 -22.29 -8.25 -10.56
CA LEU A 143 -23.39 -7.62 -9.83
C LEU A 143 -24.59 -7.42 -10.76
N PRO A 144 -25.82 -7.73 -10.29
CA PRO A 144 -27.06 -7.34 -10.96
C PRO A 144 -27.06 -5.84 -11.27
N LYS A 145 -27.58 -5.46 -12.44
CA LYS A 145 -27.60 -4.07 -12.94
C LYS A 145 -28.09 -3.06 -11.89
N SER A 146 -29.15 -3.41 -11.15
CA SER A 146 -29.71 -2.56 -10.10
C SER A 146 -28.74 -2.29 -8.93
N GLN A 147 -27.97 -3.30 -8.53
CA GLN A 147 -26.94 -3.19 -7.47
C GLN A 147 -25.78 -2.31 -7.92
N ARG A 148 -25.32 -2.49 -9.16
CA ARG A 148 -24.24 -1.69 -9.76
C ARG A 148 -24.61 -0.21 -9.85
N GLU A 149 -25.84 0.09 -10.27
CA GLU A 149 -26.32 1.47 -10.35
C GLU A 149 -26.41 2.15 -8.98
N ILE A 150 -26.88 1.43 -7.95
CA ILE A 150 -26.92 1.95 -6.57
C ILE A 150 -25.50 2.20 -6.03
N LEU A 151 -24.56 1.29 -6.30
CA LEU A 151 -23.16 1.43 -5.90
C LEU A 151 -22.48 2.61 -6.62
N TYR A 152 -22.78 2.78 -7.92
CA TYR A 152 -22.33 3.95 -8.69
C TYR A 152 -22.85 5.25 -8.08
N MET A 153 -24.15 5.33 -7.81
CA MET A 153 -24.76 6.53 -7.23
C MET A 153 -24.18 6.87 -5.85
N LYS A 154 -23.87 5.85 -5.04
CA LYS A 154 -23.31 6.05 -3.71
C LYS A 154 -21.87 6.54 -3.74
N TYR A 155 -21.01 5.89 -4.54
CA TYR A 155 -19.56 6.09 -4.44
C TYR A 155 -19.01 7.06 -5.50
N PHE A 156 -19.59 7.10 -6.70
CA PHE A 156 -19.12 7.98 -7.79
C PHE A 156 -19.85 9.31 -7.81
N THR A 157 -21.17 9.31 -7.58
CA THR A 157 -21.95 10.57 -7.52
C THR A 157 -22.21 11.06 -6.10
N ARG A 158 -21.70 10.36 -5.08
CA ARG A 158 -21.76 10.71 -3.65
C ARG A 158 -23.18 10.96 -3.09
N MET A 159 -24.20 10.33 -3.66
CA MET A 159 -25.58 10.50 -3.22
C MET A 159 -25.84 9.88 -1.84
N SER A 160 -26.75 10.49 -1.08
CA SER A 160 -27.28 9.96 0.17
C SER A 160 -28.22 8.78 -0.08
N TYR A 161 -28.52 8.00 0.97
CA TYR A 161 -29.45 6.88 0.81
C TYR A 161 -30.86 7.33 0.46
N ASP A 162 -31.24 8.51 0.92
CA ASP A 162 -32.55 9.11 0.69
C ASP A 162 -32.67 9.60 -0.76
N GLU A 163 -31.63 10.25 -1.29
CA GLU A 163 -31.57 10.67 -2.71
C GLU A 163 -31.56 9.47 -3.67
N ILE A 164 -30.89 8.37 -3.31
CA ILE A 164 -30.90 7.14 -4.11
C ILE A 164 -32.28 6.47 -4.06
N ALA A 165 -32.92 6.45 -2.88
CA ALA A 165 -34.24 5.89 -2.67
C ALA A 165 -35.28 6.61 -3.55
N GLU A 166 -35.26 7.94 -3.55
CA GLU A 166 -36.11 8.78 -4.41
C GLU A 166 -35.83 8.51 -5.89
N LYS A 167 -34.57 8.56 -6.32
CA LYS A 167 -34.18 8.37 -7.73
C LYS A 167 -34.52 6.97 -8.27
N LYS A 168 -34.55 5.96 -7.40
CA LYS A 168 -34.85 4.58 -7.75
C LYS A 168 -36.30 4.17 -7.47
N ALA A 169 -37.11 5.06 -6.89
CA ALA A 169 -38.46 4.77 -6.40
C ALA A 169 -38.52 3.52 -5.49
N ILE A 170 -37.53 3.37 -4.60
CA ILE A 170 -37.46 2.29 -3.60
C ILE A 170 -37.29 2.88 -2.21
N ASN A 171 -37.54 2.10 -1.16
CA ASN A 171 -37.31 2.58 0.20
C ASN A 171 -35.81 2.62 0.57
N ARG A 172 -35.47 3.47 1.54
CA ARG A 172 -34.10 3.64 2.07
C ARG A 172 -33.48 2.33 2.56
N GLN A 173 -34.27 1.45 3.18
CA GLN A 173 -33.80 0.16 3.66
C GLN A 173 -33.39 -0.77 2.53
N SER A 174 -34.11 -0.74 1.39
CA SER A 174 -33.78 -1.48 0.18
C SER A 174 -32.48 -0.97 -0.45
N VAL A 175 -32.21 0.34 -0.40
CA VAL A 175 -30.91 0.91 -0.81
C VAL A 175 -29.78 0.37 0.06
N ALA A 176 -29.94 0.42 1.39
CA ALA A 176 -28.95 -0.08 2.34
C ALA A 176 -28.69 -1.59 2.17
N ASN A 177 -29.75 -2.39 2.04
CA ASN A 177 -29.67 -3.83 1.81
C ASN A 177 -28.97 -4.15 0.47
N SER A 178 -29.27 -3.37 -0.58
CA SER A 178 -28.65 -3.51 -1.90
C SER A 178 -27.15 -3.20 -1.84
N LEU A 179 -26.74 -2.11 -1.19
CA LEU A 179 -25.34 -1.75 -0.98
C LEU A 179 -24.60 -2.80 -0.16
N PHE A 180 -25.19 -3.28 0.93
CA PHE A 180 -24.60 -4.31 1.77
C PHE A 180 -24.34 -5.60 0.98
N ARG A 181 -25.35 -6.09 0.25
CA ARG A 181 -25.21 -7.30 -0.60
C ARG A 181 -24.18 -7.11 -1.71
N SER A 182 -24.12 -5.91 -2.28
CA SER A 182 -23.13 -5.58 -3.32
C SER A 182 -21.70 -5.61 -2.77
N LEU A 183 -21.48 -5.00 -1.61
CA LEU A 183 -20.17 -4.98 -0.93
C LEU A 183 -19.76 -6.36 -0.43
N GLN A 184 -20.72 -7.17 0.05
CA GLN A 184 -20.46 -8.54 0.47
C GLN A 184 -19.99 -9.39 -0.72
N ARG A 185 -20.68 -9.31 -1.86
CA ARG A 185 -20.28 -10.01 -3.08
C ARG A 185 -18.92 -9.56 -3.62
N LEU A 186 -18.64 -8.26 -3.58
CA LEU A 186 -17.32 -7.75 -3.95
C LEU A 186 -16.23 -8.27 -3.01
N ARG A 187 -16.53 -8.43 -1.72
CA ARG A 187 -15.58 -8.97 -0.73
C ARG A 187 -15.35 -10.47 -0.86
N GLU A 188 -16.34 -11.24 -1.28
CA GLU A 188 -16.17 -12.70 -1.50
C GLU A 188 -15.27 -13.01 -2.71
N GLN A 189 -15.07 -12.04 -3.61
CA GLN A 189 -14.24 -12.16 -4.82
C GLN A 189 -12.82 -11.54 -4.67
N PHE A 190 -12.55 -10.86 -3.56
CA PHE A 190 -11.28 -10.18 -3.26
C PHE A 190 -10.57 -10.84 -2.08
#